data_AF-A0A2E1Y809-F1
#
_entry.id   AF-A0A2E1Y809-F1
#
_cell.length_a   1.000
_cell.length_b   1.000
_cell.length_c   1.000
_cell.angle_alpha   90.00
_cell.angle_beta   90.00
_cell.angle_gamma   90.00
#
_symmetry.space_group_name_H-M   'P 1'
#
loop_
_entity.id
_entity.type
_entity.pdbx_description
1 polymer ?
#
loop_
_entity_poly.entity_id
_entity_poly.type
_entity_poly.pdbx_seq_one_letter_code
_entity_poly.pdbx_strand_id
1 'polypeptide(L)'
;MKSKKSQRTVAGLFAIGALAFGAPVVAQASLAMLDSVDRGGWELRYRDGSPSRSICVRNGREFIQLRHAGDTCNRFVVEDGKSQVTVQYTCRGNGYGRTNIRRENSGLVQIDSQGIADGRPFQFSAEARRTGSCR
;
A
#
# COMPACT_ATOMS: atom_id res chain seq x y z
N MET A 1 36.56 -7.81 -80.86
CA MET A 1 35.43 -6.85 -80.99
C MET A 1 34.27 -7.29 -80.11
N LYS A 2 33.56 -6.32 -79.53
CA LYS A 2 32.32 -6.35 -78.71
C LYS A 2 32.47 -6.48 -77.18
N SER A 3 32.37 -5.29 -76.57
CA SER A 3 32.12 -4.97 -75.17
C SER A 3 30.69 -5.32 -74.72
N LYS A 4 30.47 -5.61 -73.42
CA LYS A 4 29.18 -5.39 -72.74
C LYS A 4 29.29 -5.28 -71.19
N LYS A 5 29.10 -4.04 -70.73
CA LYS A 5 28.53 -3.49 -69.47
C LYS A 5 28.24 -4.38 -68.25
N SER A 6 28.84 -3.97 -67.13
CA SER A 6 28.25 -3.48 -65.86
C SER A 6 26.90 -4.03 -65.39
N GLN A 7 26.90 -4.63 -64.19
CA GLN A 7 25.91 -4.38 -63.13
C GLN A 7 26.51 -4.79 -61.77
N ARG A 8 26.60 -3.82 -60.84
CA ARG A 8 27.03 -4.03 -59.45
C ARG A 8 25.82 -4.47 -58.64
N THR A 9 25.88 -5.67 -58.07
CA THR A 9 24.83 -6.20 -57.19
C THR A 9 25.06 -5.67 -55.78
N VAL A 10 24.14 -4.83 -55.30
CA VAL A 10 24.00 -4.47 -53.88
C VAL A 10 22.75 -5.20 -53.37
N ALA A 11 22.91 -6.11 -52.42
CA ALA A 11 21.85 -6.66 -51.56
C ALA A 11 22.52 -7.51 -50.48
N GLY A 12 22.27 -7.41 -49.18
CA GLY A 12 21.44 -6.55 -48.36
C GLY A 12 21.67 -7.01 -46.91
N LEU A 13 22.02 -6.10 -46.00
CA LEU A 13 22.15 -6.43 -44.58
C LEU A 13 20.74 -6.57 -43.97
N PHE A 14 20.32 -7.81 -43.68
CA PHE A 14 19.21 -8.08 -42.77
C PHE A 14 19.72 -7.96 -41.32
N ALA A 15 19.65 -6.76 -40.75
CA ALA A 15 19.74 -6.58 -39.30
C ALA A 15 18.38 -6.96 -38.69
N ILE A 16 18.27 -8.17 -38.14
CA ILE A 16 17.12 -8.59 -37.35
C ILE A 16 17.16 -7.82 -36.04
N GLY A 17 16.30 -6.80 -35.93
CA GLY A 17 16.07 -6.07 -34.68
C GLY A 17 15.46 -7.01 -33.64
N ALA A 18 16.19 -7.29 -32.56
CA ALA A 18 15.66 -7.98 -31.39
C ALA A 18 14.66 -7.05 -30.67
N LEU A 19 13.37 -7.27 -30.89
CA LEU A 19 12.31 -6.69 -30.08
C LEU A 19 12.37 -7.33 -28.68
N ALA A 20 13.02 -6.65 -27.74
CA ALA A 20 12.96 -7.01 -26.33
C ALA A 20 11.53 -6.77 -25.81
N PHE A 21 10.75 -7.85 -25.70
CA PHE A 21 9.48 -7.84 -24.98
C PHE A 21 9.75 -7.63 -23.48
N GLY A 22 9.70 -6.38 -23.03
CA GLY A 22 9.66 -6.07 -21.60
C GLY A 22 8.29 -6.45 -21.04
N ALA A 23 8.21 -7.52 -20.24
CA ALA A 23 7.02 -7.80 -19.46
C ALA A 23 6.82 -6.70 -18.41
N PRO A 24 5.58 -6.26 -18.14
CA PRO A 24 5.33 -5.31 -17.07
C PRO A 24 5.65 -5.97 -15.72
N VAL A 25 6.70 -5.51 -15.06
CA VAL A 25 6.95 -5.84 -13.65
C VAL A 25 5.96 -5.04 -12.82
N VAL A 26 4.93 -5.71 -12.30
CA VAL A 26 4.03 -5.12 -11.31
C VAL A 26 4.81 -5.05 -10.00
N ALA A 27 5.35 -3.88 -9.67
CA ALA A 27 5.94 -3.64 -8.35
C ALA A 27 4.82 -3.71 -7.30
N GLN A 28 4.84 -4.76 -6.49
CA GLN A 28 3.90 -4.91 -5.40
C GLN A 28 4.29 -3.92 -4.29
N ALA A 29 3.42 -2.95 -4.01
CA ALA A 29 3.67 -1.97 -2.95
C ALA A 29 3.94 -2.71 -1.63
N SER A 30 5.11 -2.46 -1.06
CA SER A 30 5.61 -3.21 0.07
C SER A 30 5.04 -2.69 1.38
N LEU A 31 4.53 -1.45 1.43
CA LEU A 31 4.14 -0.76 2.67
C LEU A 31 5.31 -0.70 3.67
N ALA A 32 6.54 -0.55 3.18
CA ALA A 32 7.78 -0.63 3.97
C ALA A 32 7.78 0.33 5.17
N MET A 33 7.10 1.47 5.03
CA MET A 33 6.86 2.44 6.10
C MET A 33 6.26 1.78 7.37
N LEU A 34 5.30 0.87 7.20
CA LEU A 34 4.60 0.20 8.29
C LEU A 34 5.46 -0.87 8.98
N ASP A 35 6.50 -1.36 8.32
CA ASP A 35 7.45 -2.29 8.92
C ASP A 35 8.40 -1.57 9.91
N SER A 36 8.47 -0.23 9.85
CA SER A 36 9.22 0.61 10.79
C SER A 36 8.38 1.10 12.00
N VAL A 37 7.15 0.61 12.15
CA VAL A 37 6.28 0.94 13.29
C VAL A 37 6.47 -0.12 14.37
N ASP A 38 6.66 0.32 15.61
CA ASP A 38 6.98 -0.55 16.73
C ASP A 38 5.83 -1.53 17.05
N ARG A 39 6.22 -2.73 17.47
CA ARG A 39 5.28 -3.75 17.98
C ARG A 39 5.00 -3.51 19.46
N GLY A 40 3.87 -4.03 19.95
CA GLY A 40 3.53 -4.04 21.37
C GLY A 40 2.16 -3.44 21.69
N GLY A 41 2.00 -2.93 22.91
CA GLY A 41 0.78 -2.26 23.35
C GLY A 41 0.71 -0.84 22.81
N TRP A 42 -0.48 -0.42 22.41
CA TRP A 42 -0.77 0.90 21.88
C TRP A 42 -2.08 1.44 22.45
N GLU A 43 -2.14 2.74 22.70
CA GLU A 43 -3.35 3.48 23.00
C GLU A 43 -3.77 4.28 21.76
N LEU A 44 -5.03 4.17 21.35
CA LEU A 44 -5.65 5.00 20.33
C LEU A 44 -6.50 6.06 21.00
N ARG A 45 -6.21 7.31 20.68
CA ARG A 45 -6.95 8.50 21.12
C ARG A 45 -7.66 9.09 19.92
N TYR A 46 -8.99 8.99 19.91
CA TYR A 46 -9.80 9.52 18.82
C TYR A 46 -9.99 11.03 18.94
N ARG A 47 -10.07 11.71 17.80
CA ARG A 47 -10.26 13.16 17.73
C ARG A 47 -11.73 13.59 17.78
N ASP A 48 -12.65 12.65 17.59
CA ASP A 48 -14.09 12.87 17.62
C ASP A 48 -14.69 12.79 19.05
N GLY A 49 -13.84 12.62 20.08
CA GLY A 49 -14.25 12.47 21.47
C GLY A 49 -14.66 11.05 21.87
N SER A 50 -14.59 10.08 20.96
CA SER A 50 -14.79 8.67 21.30
C SER A 50 -13.79 8.20 22.36
N PRO A 51 -14.18 7.29 23.27
CA PRO A 51 -13.28 6.75 24.27
C PRO A 51 -11.99 6.19 23.67
N SER A 52 -10.86 6.45 24.33
CA SER A 52 -9.59 5.83 23.96
C SER A 52 -9.70 4.31 24.06
N ARG A 53 -8.95 3.60 23.21
CA ARG A 53 -8.86 2.13 23.27
C ARG A 53 -7.42 1.66 23.32
N SER A 54 -7.17 0.61 24.10
CA SER A 54 -5.90 -0.10 24.07
C SER A 54 -5.96 -1.27 23.09
N ILE A 55 -4.91 -1.46 22.30
CA ILE A 55 -4.76 -2.62 21.41
C ILE A 55 -3.34 -3.19 21.49
N CYS A 56 -3.21 -4.47 21.20
CA CYS A 56 -1.92 -5.12 20.95
C CYS A 56 -1.67 -5.13 19.45
N VAL A 57 -0.57 -4.51 19.01
CA VAL A 57 -0.16 -4.39 17.61
C VAL A 57 1.00 -5.33 17.33
N ARG A 58 0.78 -6.31 16.45
CA ARG A 58 1.82 -7.28 16.05
C ARG A 58 2.71 -6.74 14.93
N ASN A 59 2.19 -5.83 14.11
CA ASN A 59 2.90 -5.11 13.07
C ASN A 59 2.09 -3.87 12.65
N GLY A 60 2.73 -2.87 12.03
CA GLY A 60 2.08 -1.62 11.66
C GLY A 60 0.88 -1.75 10.71
N ARG A 61 0.74 -2.88 9.99
CA ARG A 61 -0.39 -3.11 9.06
C ARG A 61 -1.72 -3.32 9.78
N GLU A 62 -1.71 -3.63 11.07
CA GLU A 62 -2.95 -3.74 11.84
C GLU A 62 -3.67 -2.39 11.98
N PHE A 63 -2.96 -1.26 11.85
CA PHE A 63 -3.57 0.07 11.80
C PHE A 63 -4.40 0.34 10.53
N ILE A 64 -4.24 -0.47 9.47
CA ILE A 64 -4.95 -0.26 8.20
C ILE A 64 -6.47 -0.47 8.36
N GLN A 65 -6.89 -1.42 9.18
CA GLN A 65 -8.28 -1.91 9.21
C GLN A 65 -8.89 -1.88 10.61
N LEU A 66 -8.61 -0.82 11.35
CA LEU A 66 -9.04 -0.63 12.74
C LEU A 66 -10.55 -0.77 13.01
N ARG A 67 -11.40 -0.63 11.99
CA ARG A 67 -12.86 -0.80 12.05
C ARG A 67 -13.36 -2.16 11.57
N HIS A 68 -12.48 -2.93 10.94
CA HIS A 68 -12.71 -4.29 10.46
C HIS A 68 -11.63 -5.21 11.06
N ALA A 69 -11.41 -5.08 12.37
CA ALA A 69 -10.39 -5.84 13.07
C ALA A 69 -10.77 -7.34 13.06
N GLY A 70 -9.83 -8.19 12.66
CA GLY A 70 -10.05 -9.64 12.54
C GLY A 70 -10.55 -10.10 11.18
N ASP A 71 -11.10 -9.21 10.35
CA ASP A 71 -11.57 -9.57 9.01
C ASP A 71 -10.43 -9.82 8.02
N THR A 72 -10.65 -10.78 7.13
CA THR A 72 -9.79 -10.94 5.95
C THR A 72 -10.30 -10.03 4.83
N CYS A 73 -9.58 -8.94 4.60
CA CYS A 73 -9.95 -7.92 3.61
C CYS A 73 -8.94 -7.91 2.45
N ASN A 74 -9.44 -7.76 1.23
CA ASN A 74 -8.60 -7.45 0.08
C ASN A 74 -8.09 -6.01 0.21
N ARG A 75 -6.81 -5.78 -0.04
CA ARG A 75 -6.17 -4.46 0.12
C ARG A 75 -5.61 -3.98 -1.21
N PHE A 76 -5.79 -2.69 -1.45
CA PHE A 76 -5.24 -1.96 -2.58
C PHE A 76 -4.46 -0.76 -2.05
N VAL A 77 -3.16 -0.71 -2.36
CA VAL A 77 -2.29 0.38 -1.92
C VAL A 77 -2.46 1.56 -2.85
N VAL A 78 -2.94 2.67 -2.30
CA VAL A 78 -3.13 3.94 -3.00
C VAL A 78 -1.85 4.78 -2.95
N GLU A 79 -1.13 4.72 -1.82
CA GLU A 79 0.11 5.46 -1.59
C GLU A 79 1.04 4.63 -0.69
N ASP A 80 2.32 4.55 -1.05
CA ASP A 80 3.38 3.85 -0.31
C ASP A 80 4.61 4.78 -0.13
N GLY A 81 4.43 5.83 0.67
CA GLY A 81 5.45 6.84 0.94
C GLY A 81 6.32 6.50 2.15
N LYS A 82 7.46 7.19 2.28
CA LYS A 82 8.44 6.95 3.36
C LYS A 82 7.91 7.25 4.77
N SER A 83 6.96 8.17 4.91
CA SER A 83 6.35 8.60 6.18
C SER A 83 4.82 8.52 6.17
N GLN A 84 4.21 8.17 5.05
CA GLN A 84 2.77 8.11 4.89
C GLN A 84 2.38 6.99 3.95
N VAL A 85 1.33 6.25 4.30
CA VAL A 85 0.73 5.26 3.41
C VAL A 85 -0.78 5.45 3.38
N THR A 86 -1.37 5.15 2.24
CA THR A 86 -2.83 5.14 2.07
C THR A 86 -3.24 3.80 1.49
N VAL A 87 -4.15 3.12 2.17
CA VAL A 87 -4.66 1.81 1.75
C VAL A 87 -6.17 1.85 1.67
N GLN A 88 -6.71 1.49 0.52
CA GLN A 88 -8.11 1.11 0.35
C GLN A 88 -8.23 -0.39 0.63
N TYR A 89 -9.28 -0.81 1.31
CA TYR A 89 -9.54 -2.21 1.55
C TYR A 89 -11.04 -2.54 1.45
N THR A 90 -11.34 -3.80 1.16
CA THR A 90 -12.70 -4.32 1.06
C THR A 90 -12.79 -5.65 1.82
N CYS A 91 -13.72 -5.74 2.75
CA CYS A 91 -13.94 -6.91 3.59
C CYS A 91 -15.22 -7.60 3.11
N ARG A 92 -15.09 -8.83 2.59
CA ARG A 92 -16.20 -9.51 1.91
C ARG A 92 -17.35 -9.75 2.90
N GLY A 93 -18.51 -9.15 2.61
CA GLY A 93 -19.71 -9.24 3.45
C GLY A 93 -19.76 -8.23 4.61
N ASN A 94 -18.67 -7.49 4.90
CA ASN A 94 -18.62 -6.54 6.02
C ASN A 94 -18.29 -5.09 5.62
N GLY A 95 -18.15 -4.81 4.32
CA GLY A 95 -17.99 -3.44 3.82
C GLY A 95 -16.57 -3.13 3.34
N TYR A 96 -16.13 -1.88 3.52
CA TYR A 96 -14.88 -1.38 2.97
C TYR A 96 -14.37 -0.17 3.75
N GLY A 97 -13.10 0.18 3.55
CA GLY A 97 -12.56 1.41 4.10
C GLY A 97 -11.33 1.91 3.37
N ARG A 98 -11.06 3.20 3.51
CA ARG A 98 -9.81 3.84 3.12
C ARG A 98 -9.15 4.35 4.38
N THR A 99 -7.88 4.01 4.58
CA THR A 99 -7.10 4.45 5.74
C THR A 99 -5.80 5.08 5.28
N ASN A 100 -5.56 6.30 5.74
CA ASN A 100 -4.28 6.98 5.66
C ASN A 100 -3.59 6.84 7.01
N ILE A 101 -2.30 6.49 6.99
CA ILE A 101 -1.46 6.38 8.18
C ILE A 101 -0.22 7.23 7.94
N ARG A 102 -0.05 8.26 8.76
CA ARG A 102 1.17 9.07 8.80
C ARG A 102 1.99 8.69 10.02
N ARG A 103 3.26 8.34 9.81
CA ARG A 103 4.20 8.02 10.87
C ARG A 103 4.95 9.27 11.29
N GLU A 104 4.80 9.64 12.55
CA GLU A 104 5.58 10.72 13.16
C GLU A 104 6.92 10.16 13.69
N ASN A 105 6.89 8.98 14.32
CA ASN A 105 8.06 8.18 14.68
C ASN A 105 7.67 6.69 14.86
N SER A 106 8.58 5.82 15.29
CA SER A 106 8.29 4.37 15.43
C SER A 106 7.18 4.06 16.43
N GLY A 107 6.99 4.90 17.46
CA GLY A 107 6.02 4.73 18.54
C GLY A 107 4.81 5.67 18.46
N LEU A 108 4.64 6.42 17.37
CA LEU A 108 3.53 7.36 17.19
C LEU A 108 3.11 7.49 15.73
N VAL A 109 1.83 7.24 15.48
CA VAL A 109 1.20 7.38 14.15
C VAL A 109 -0.11 8.16 14.24
N GLN A 110 -0.42 8.88 13.17
CA GLN A 110 -1.70 9.55 12.96
C GLN A 110 -2.48 8.75 11.92
N ILE A 111 -3.77 8.54 12.18
CA ILE A 111 -4.63 7.67 11.40
C ILE A 111 -5.90 8.41 11.04
N ASP A 112 -6.21 8.42 9.74
CA ASP A 112 -7.48 8.90 9.22
C ASP A 112 -8.15 7.75 8.45
N SER A 113 -9.39 7.41 8.79
CA SER A 113 -10.06 6.25 8.22
C SER A 113 -11.54 6.51 8.02
N GLN A 114 -12.05 6.06 6.89
CA GLN A 114 -13.46 6.21 6.52
C GLN A 114 -13.93 5.05 5.66
N GLY A 115 -15.24 4.80 5.64
CA GLY A 115 -15.84 3.75 4.82
C GLY A 115 -17.20 3.30 5.31
N ILE A 116 -17.52 2.03 5.04
CA ILE A 116 -18.74 1.35 5.48
C ILE A 116 -18.33 0.14 6.31
N ALA A 117 -18.91 0.00 7.51
CA ALA A 117 -18.80 -1.18 8.36
C ALA A 117 -20.20 -1.55 8.85
N ASP A 118 -20.57 -2.83 8.87
CA ASP A 118 -21.91 -3.29 9.27
C ASP A 118 -23.06 -2.55 8.56
N GLY A 119 -22.87 -2.22 7.27
CA GLY A 119 -23.84 -1.48 6.46
C GLY A 119 -24.01 0.01 6.82
N ARG A 120 -23.18 0.55 7.72
CA ARG A 120 -23.25 1.95 8.17
C ARG A 120 -21.97 2.72 7.83
N PRO A 121 -22.08 4.01 7.47
CA PRO A 121 -20.91 4.86 7.31
C PRO A 121 -20.13 5.01 8.60
N PHE A 122 -18.81 5.07 8.48
CA PHE A 122 -17.93 5.53 9.54
C PHE A 122 -16.88 6.49 8.99
N GLN A 123 -16.41 7.37 9.86
CA GLN A 123 -15.23 8.19 9.66
C GLN A 123 -14.63 8.47 11.03
N PHE A 124 -13.30 8.38 11.16
CA PHE A 124 -12.61 8.80 12.36
C PHE A 124 -11.18 9.25 12.05
N SER A 125 -10.66 10.07 12.95
CA SER A 125 -9.25 10.41 13.04
C SER A 125 -8.74 10.02 14.42
N ALA A 126 -7.53 9.46 14.52
CA ALA A 126 -6.94 9.04 15.77
C ALA A 126 -5.42 9.25 15.81
N GLU A 127 -4.90 9.55 16.99
CA GLU A 127 -3.49 9.34 17.32
C GLU A 127 -3.35 7.95 17.94
N ALA A 128 -2.43 7.13 17.45
CA ALA A 128 -2.00 5.92 18.14
C ALA A 128 -0.61 6.14 18.72
N ARG A 129 -0.46 5.86 20.02
CA ARG A 129 0.80 6.00 20.75
C ARG A 129 1.17 4.70 21.45
N ARG A 130 2.42 4.27 21.32
CA ARG A 130 2.92 3.05 21.95
C ARG A 130 2.96 3.19 23.47
N THR A 131 2.48 2.16 24.17
CA THR A 131 2.40 2.09 25.65
C THR A 131 3.32 1.03 26.25
N GLY A 132 4.03 0.25 25.44
CA GLY A 132 5.01 -0.74 25.88
C GLY A 132 4.77 -2.11 25.26
N SER A 133 4.95 -3.17 26.05
CA SER A 133 4.57 -4.54 25.65
C SER A 133 3.05 -4.71 25.67
N CYS A 134 2.55 -5.70 24.94
CA CYS A 134 1.15 -6.11 25.09
C CYS A 134 0.91 -6.63 26.52
N ARG A 135 -0.29 -6.38 27.04
CA ARG A 135 -0.74 -6.85 28.35
C ARG A 135 -1.79 -7.94 28.17
#